data_AF-A0A7C3SHJ8-F1
#
_entry.id   AF-A0A7C3SHJ8-F1
#
_cell.length_a   1.000
_cell.length_b   1.000
_cell.length_c   1.000
_cell.angle_alpha   90.00
_cell.angle_beta   90.00
_cell.angle_gamma   90.00
#
_symmetry.space_group_name_H-M   'P 1'
#
loop_
_entity.id
_entity.type
_entity.pdbx_description
1 polymer ?
#
loop_
_entity_poly.entity_id
_entity_poly.type
_entity_poly.pdbx_seq_one_letter_code
_entity_poly.pdbx_strand_id
1 'polypeptide(L)'
;MNSTAGKTVPEDFAVRLGQDEICFILNLKETLEQSEQLVSHAARYRELGWQLLGVAATNSTDLGLDLSQPEESLFEQISALQQSGIQINLGLSTSRPSRLLVVEIHNPKGFTALDQWGDWRSRCWAHTEDGREQHYYYLPPGFSGPRTFFLPESEIMVYGEGGLVLAPPSTALKSQAVWRWFTPPWENPPTVPGRAIWQFLKAAQVLPEQPDPRALAELPTWEEIYPRLEPFNEIIRALVAPAHSFEQYYERILEVALEFLIADSTLMLGLLWHAPRGDLRECPQRWLYLQNLAASVSTRGFGLPASELSDPVRGAHPVLTAFPECRKMLPARPMAKPAPPGGPVFEQTVGQALGHSIPEAARSSPENAVVLERGRYEAMLLEMAELSNKAALLERRLAEQEVRLATLAAAPPAKPDQEEESRPEPSPEKVLRPEKPQDRNSGGQGVLREFLAENPDLADQERVQMLQFYLKNYVDINPENHGLPVKDRLAMAAKMVRDFLGL
;
A
#
# COMPACT_ATOMS: atom_id res chain seq x y z
N MET A 1 15.88 -68.59 38.39
CA MET A 1 15.63 -68.22 36.98
C MET A 1 15.29 -66.74 36.96
N ASN A 2 16.28 -65.86 36.79
CA ASN A 2 16.07 -64.42 36.64
C ASN A 2 16.72 -64.00 35.31
N SER A 3 15.88 -63.81 34.29
CA SER A 3 16.27 -63.31 32.97
C SER A 3 16.24 -61.78 33.03
N THR A 4 17.41 -61.17 33.13
CA THR A 4 17.58 -59.71 33.01
C THR A 4 17.49 -59.32 31.54
N ALA A 5 16.33 -58.82 31.14
CA ALA A 5 16.11 -58.20 29.84
C ALA A 5 16.92 -56.89 29.75
N GLY A 6 17.96 -56.90 28.92
CA GLY A 6 18.74 -55.71 28.58
C GLY A 6 17.90 -54.74 27.76
N LYS A 7 17.62 -53.56 28.32
CA LYS A 7 17.07 -52.41 27.59
C LYS A 7 18.17 -51.90 26.64
N THR A 8 18.03 -52.18 25.35
CA THR A 8 18.82 -51.53 24.31
C THR A 8 18.35 -50.08 24.18
N VAL A 9 19.25 -49.14 24.44
CA VAL A 9 19.03 -47.70 24.20
C VAL A 9 18.86 -47.52 22.68
N PRO A 10 17.83 -46.79 22.20
CA PRO A 10 17.68 -46.53 20.77
C PRO A 10 18.89 -45.75 20.29
N GLU A 11 19.56 -46.25 19.25
CA GLU A 11 20.65 -45.52 18.60
C GLU A 11 20.09 -44.21 18.01
N ASP A 12 20.67 -43.08 18.40
CA ASP A 12 20.32 -41.77 17.87
C ASP A 12 20.52 -41.76 16.35
N PHE A 13 19.42 -41.75 15.61
CA PHE A 13 19.44 -41.61 14.15
C PHE A 13 19.77 -40.16 13.78
N ALA A 14 21.03 -39.89 13.46
CA ALA A 14 21.44 -38.63 12.86
C ALA A 14 21.21 -38.67 11.34
N VAL A 15 20.17 -37.97 10.85
CA VAL A 15 19.99 -37.72 9.42
C VAL A 15 20.93 -36.59 9.02
N ARG A 16 21.88 -36.87 8.12
CA ARG A 16 22.77 -35.85 7.54
C ARG A 16 22.16 -35.37 6.23
N LEU A 17 21.68 -34.14 6.20
CA LEU A 17 21.30 -33.47 4.96
C LEU A 17 22.54 -32.98 4.24
N GLY A 18 22.63 -33.24 2.93
CA GLY A 18 23.65 -32.65 2.07
C GLY A 18 23.44 -31.15 1.89
N GLN A 19 24.51 -30.41 1.56
CA GLN A 19 24.41 -28.98 1.30
C GLN A 19 23.41 -28.65 0.18
N ASP A 20 23.38 -29.47 -0.87
CA ASP A 20 22.46 -29.30 -2.00
C ASP A 20 20.99 -29.50 -1.58
N GLU A 21 20.72 -30.44 -0.68
CA GLU A 21 19.38 -30.67 -0.13
C GLU A 21 18.95 -29.49 0.73
N ILE A 22 19.84 -28.93 1.54
CA ILE A 22 19.58 -27.73 2.34
C ILE A 22 19.24 -26.55 1.41
N CYS A 23 20.05 -26.30 0.37
CA CYS A 23 19.78 -25.25 -0.60
C CYS A 23 18.43 -25.45 -1.30
N PHE A 24 18.11 -26.68 -1.70
CA PHE A 24 16.83 -27.03 -2.31
C PHE A 24 15.64 -26.75 -1.36
N ILE A 25 15.74 -27.18 -0.09
CA ILE A 25 14.69 -26.97 0.91
C ILE A 25 14.48 -25.48 1.15
N LEU A 26 15.56 -24.69 1.26
CA LEU A 26 15.47 -23.24 1.46
C LEU A 26 14.82 -22.53 0.25
N ASN A 27 15.21 -22.89 -0.97
CA ASN A 27 14.60 -22.34 -2.19
C ASN A 27 13.12 -22.72 -2.30
N LEU A 28 12.76 -23.97 -1.96
CA LEU A 28 11.37 -24.42 -1.96
C LEU A 28 10.55 -23.64 -0.92
N LYS A 29 11.10 -23.45 0.28
CA LYS A 29 10.47 -22.65 1.33
C LYS A 29 10.21 -21.23 0.86
N GLU A 30 11.22 -20.53 0.33
CA GLU A 30 11.08 -19.17 -0.19
C GLU A 30 10.02 -19.09 -1.30
N THR A 31 10.00 -20.08 -2.18
CA THR A 31 9.01 -20.18 -3.26
C THR A 31 7.59 -20.30 -2.72
N LEU A 32 7.37 -21.18 -1.74
CA LEU A 32 6.05 -21.38 -1.13
C LEU A 32 5.58 -20.16 -0.33
N GLU A 33 6.49 -19.52 0.43
CA GLU A 33 6.20 -18.27 1.13
C GLU A 33 5.82 -17.16 0.14
N GLN A 34 6.51 -17.06 -0.99
CA GLN A 34 6.14 -16.12 -2.05
C GLN A 34 4.76 -16.47 -2.66
N SER A 35 4.48 -17.74 -2.94
CA SER A 35 3.16 -18.18 -3.42
C SER A 35 2.05 -17.73 -2.47
N GLU A 36 2.20 -17.96 -1.16
CA GLU A 36 1.23 -17.59 -0.13
C GLU A 36 1.00 -16.07 -0.10
N GLN A 37 2.08 -15.28 -0.16
CA GLN A 37 1.98 -13.83 -0.20
C GLN A 37 1.25 -13.32 -1.44
N LEU A 38 1.51 -13.90 -2.62
CA LEU A 38 0.85 -13.55 -3.88
C LEU A 38 -0.65 -13.84 -3.81
N VAL A 39 -1.05 -15.01 -3.31
CA VAL A 39 -2.45 -15.41 -3.14
C VAL A 39 -3.18 -14.46 -2.19
N SER A 40 -2.58 -14.20 -1.02
CA SER A 40 -3.17 -13.32 -0.01
C SER A 40 -3.37 -11.89 -0.54
N HIS A 41 -2.40 -11.34 -1.27
CA HIS A 41 -2.51 -10.00 -1.86
C HIS A 41 -3.50 -9.96 -3.03
N ALA A 42 -3.54 -11.00 -3.86
CA ALA A 42 -4.52 -11.09 -4.95
C ALA A 42 -5.95 -11.05 -4.40
N ALA A 43 -6.24 -11.73 -3.29
CA ALA A 43 -7.54 -11.61 -2.61
C ALA A 43 -7.87 -10.16 -2.22
N ARG A 44 -6.94 -9.47 -1.53
CA ARG A 44 -7.14 -8.08 -1.10
C ARG A 44 -7.35 -7.11 -2.27
N TYR A 45 -6.61 -7.27 -3.36
CA TYR A 45 -6.80 -6.41 -4.54
C TYR A 45 -8.15 -6.64 -5.24
N ARG A 46 -8.64 -7.88 -5.25
CA ARG A 46 -10.00 -8.18 -5.77
C ARG A 46 -11.08 -7.53 -4.92
N GLU A 47 -10.93 -7.53 -3.60
CA GLU A 47 -11.88 -6.86 -2.69
C GLU A 47 -11.95 -5.33 -2.94
N LEU A 48 -10.86 -4.73 -3.41
CA LEU A 48 -10.81 -3.33 -3.84
C LEU A 48 -11.45 -3.10 -5.23
N GLY A 49 -11.89 -4.16 -5.91
CA GLY A 49 -12.42 -4.11 -7.27
C GLY A 49 -11.36 -3.93 -8.34
N TRP A 50 -10.09 -4.21 -8.03
CA TRP A 50 -9.00 -4.08 -9.00
C TRP A 50 -8.91 -5.32 -9.89
N GLN A 51 -8.75 -5.08 -11.19
CA GLN A 51 -8.53 -6.13 -12.17
C GLN A 51 -7.05 -6.54 -12.16
N LEU A 52 -6.82 -7.80 -11.81
CA LEU A 52 -5.49 -8.39 -11.71
C LEU A 52 -5.19 -9.30 -12.91
N LEU A 53 -3.90 -9.43 -13.21
CA LEU A 53 -3.33 -10.40 -14.14
C LEU A 53 -2.11 -11.05 -13.49
N GLY A 54 -2.00 -12.37 -13.60
CA GLY A 54 -0.77 -13.07 -13.23
C GLY A 54 0.21 -13.00 -14.39
N VAL A 55 1.38 -12.39 -14.18
CA VAL A 55 2.36 -12.18 -15.25
C VAL A 55 3.70 -12.79 -14.93
N ALA A 56 4.41 -13.27 -15.95
CA ALA A 56 5.77 -13.77 -15.79
C ALA A 56 6.72 -12.64 -15.39
N ALA A 57 7.51 -12.82 -14.33
CA ALA A 57 8.44 -11.80 -13.84
C ALA A 57 9.54 -11.44 -14.85
N THR A 58 9.85 -12.34 -15.79
CA THR A 58 10.95 -12.21 -16.76
C THR A 58 10.60 -11.41 -18.02
N ASN A 59 9.33 -11.27 -18.36
CA ASN A 59 8.92 -10.57 -19.59
C ASN A 59 7.53 -9.92 -19.50
N SER A 60 6.88 -9.95 -18.33
CA SER A 60 5.54 -9.42 -18.11
C SER A 60 4.46 -10.02 -19.02
N THR A 61 4.67 -11.23 -19.54
CA THR A 61 3.66 -11.95 -20.32
C THR A 61 2.55 -12.44 -19.41
N ASP A 62 1.30 -12.23 -19.83
CA ASP A 62 0.13 -12.78 -19.15
C ASP A 62 0.18 -14.31 -19.17
N LEU A 63 0.09 -14.91 -17.98
CA LEU A 63 0.12 -16.34 -17.78
C LEU A 63 -1.28 -16.97 -17.93
N GLY A 64 -2.33 -16.17 -18.14
CA GLY A 64 -3.71 -16.65 -18.23
C GLY A 64 -4.22 -17.21 -16.91
N LEU A 65 -3.64 -16.76 -15.79
CA LEU A 65 -4.06 -17.18 -14.45
C LEU A 65 -5.40 -16.55 -14.12
N ASP A 66 -6.38 -17.39 -13.80
CA ASP A 66 -7.66 -16.94 -13.27
C ASP A 66 -7.52 -16.60 -11.79
N LEU A 67 -7.13 -15.36 -11.53
CA LEU A 67 -6.95 -14.86 -10.17
C LEU A 67 -8.28 -14.72 -9.41
N SER A 68 -9.44 -15.01 -10.01
CA SER A 68 -10.75 -14.99 -9.33
C SER A 68 -11.08 -16.29 -8.58
N GLN A 69 -10.25 -17.32 -8.73
CA GLN A 69 -10.44 -18.62 -8.09
C GLN A 69 -10.30 -18.59 -6.56
N PRO A 70 -10.78 -19.64 -5.86
CA PRO A 70 -10.50 -19.85 -4.44
C PRO A 70 -9.00 -19.85 -4.15
N GLU A 71 -8.62 -19.37 -2.97
CA GLU A 71 -7.21 -19.21 -2.57
C GLU A 71 -6.42 -20.53 -2.64
N GLU A 72 -7.01 -21.64 -2.21
CA GLU A 72 -6.39 -22.97 -2.26
C GLU A 72 -6.04 -23.39 -3.70
N SER A 73 -6.99 -23.25 -4.63
CA SER A 73 -6.77 -23.61 -6.05
C SER A 73 -5.77 -22.67 -6.72
N LEU A 74 -5.79 -21.38 -6.34
CA LEU A 74 -4.84 -20.41 -6.86
C LEU A 74 -3.43 -20.68 -6.33
N PHE A 75 -3.29 -21.02 -5.05
CA PHE A 75 -2.02 -21.40 -4.43
C PHE A 75 -1.39 -22.59 -5.15
N GLU A 76 -2.16 -23.67 -5.37
CA GLU A 76 -1.67 -24.85 -6.10
C GLU A 76 -1.15 -24.50 -7.51
N GLN A 77 -1.87 -23.65 -8.25
CA GLN A 77 -1.45 -23.22 -9.59
C GLN A 77 -0.18 -22.35 -9.56
N ILE A 78 -0.13 -21.37 -8.66
CA ILE A 78 1.02 -20.48 -8.51
C ILE A 78 2.25 -21.29 -8.09
N SER A 79 2.12 -22.17 -7.09
CA SER A 79 3.22 -23.02 -6.63
C SER A 79 3.72 -23.98 -7.71
N ALA A 80 2.81 -24.60 -8.48
CA ALA A 80 3.21 -25.49 -9.58
C ALA A 80 4.01 -24.75 -10.68
N LEU A 81 3.59 -23.53 -11.02
CA LEU A 81 4.32 -22.69 -11.99
C LEU A 81 5.69 -22.25 -11.45
N GLN A 82 5.77 -21.84 -10.19
CA GLN A 82 7.05 -21.44 -9.59
C GLN A 82 8.02 -22.61 -9.41
N GLN A 83 7.54 -23.81 -9.05
CA GLN A 83 8.35 -25.04 -9.03
C GLN A 83 8.88 -25.41 -10.42
N SER A 84 8.16 -25.01 -11.48
CA SER A 84 8.61 -25.14 -12.87
C SER A 84 9.62 -24.05 -13.29
N GLY A 85 10.05 -23.20 -12.36
CA GLY A 85 10.99 -22.10 -12.59
C GLY A 85 10.35 -20.81 -13.12
N ILE A 86 9.02 -20.73 -13.18
CA ILE A 86 8.31 -19.54 -13.66
C ILE A 86 8.02 -18.64 -12.46
N GLN A 87 8.80 -17.57 -12.30
CA GLN A 87 8.49 -16.53 -11.31
C GLN A 87 7.26 -15.73 -11.75
N ILE A 88 6.34 -15.52 -10.81
CA ILE A 88 5.04 -14.88 -11.05
C ILE A 88 5.00 -13.54 -10.32
N ASN A 89 4.48 -12.53 -11.00
CA ASN A 89 4.14 -11.23 -10.47
C ASN A 89 2.64 -10.97 -10.58
N LEU A 90 2.13 -10.09 -9.73
CA LEU A 90 0.79 -9.52 -9.82
C LEU A 90 0.85 -8.24 -10.65
N GLY A 91 0.23 -8.26 -11.82
CA GLY A 91 -0.05 -7.08 -12.62
C GLY A 91 -1.43 -6.51 -12.31
N LEU A 92 -1.52 -5.20 -12.09
CA LEU A 92 -2.77 -4.45 -12.01
C LEU A 92 -3.08 -3.81 -13.34
N SER A 93 -4.25 -4.10 -13.89
CA SER A 93 -4.75 -3.36 -15.04
C SER A 93 -5.25 -2.00 -14.57
N THR A 94 -4.73 -0.92 -15.15
CA THR A 94 -5.18 0.46 -14.91
C THR A 94 -6.32 0.87 -15.86
N SER A 95 -7.04 -0.12 -16.38
CA SER A 95 -8.19 0.06 -17.29
C SER A 95 -9.46 0.55 -16.57
N ARG A 96 -10.53 0.80 -17.35
CA ARG A 96 -11.82 1.31 -16.84
C ARG A 96 -12.44 0.52 -15.69
N PRO A 97 -12.32 -0.82 -15.60
CA PRO A 97 -12.78 -1.57 -14.43
C PRO A 97 -12.10 -1.13 -13.12
N SER A 98 -10.76 -1.08 -13.10
CA SER A 98 -10.01 -0.70 -11.88
C SER A 98 -10.04 0.80 -11.60
N ARG A 99 -10.23 1.63 -12.65
CA ARG A 99 -10.23 3.10 -12.57
C ARG A 99 -8.98 3.65 -11.88
N LEU A 100 -7.85 3.00 -12.08
CA LEU A 100 -6.58 3.41 -11.49
C LEU A 100 -5.81 4.31 -12.44
N LEU A 101 -5.16 5.31 -11.86
CA LEU A 101 -4.03 6.01 -12.44
C LEU A 101 -2.84 5.75 -11.53
N VAL A 102 -1.72 5.29 -12.07
CA VAL A 102 -0.50 5.08 -11.29
C VAL A 102 0.63 5.92 -11.86
N VAL A 103 1.29 6.69 -11.00
CA VAL A 103 2.47 7.49 -11.35
C VAL A 103 3.67 6.82 -10.70
N GLU A 104 4.54 6.24 -11.52
CA GLU A 104 5.79 5.61 -11.12
C GLU A 104 6.97 6.54 -11.39
N ILE A 105 7.82 6.74 -10.39
CA ILE A 105 8.94 7.67 -10.39
C ILE A 105 10.21 6.88 -10.24
N HIS A 106 11.10 6.98 -11.22
CA HIS A 106 12.28 6.12 -11.26
C HIS A 106 13.49 6.71 -10.52
N ASN A 107 13.54 8.03 -10.38
CA ASN A 107 14.74 8.72 -9.89
C ASN A 107 14.41 10.05 -9.16
N PRO A 108 15.40 10.65 -8.47
CA PRO A 108 15.27 11.95 -7.80
C PRO A 108 14.79 13.12 -8.69
N LYS A 109 15.08 13.09 -10.00
CA LYS A 109 14.65 14.15 -10.95
C LYS A 109 13.14 14.12 -11.16
N GLY A 110 12.53 12.93 -11.18
CA GLY A 110 11.08 12.78 -11.31
C GLY A 110 10.33 13.43 -10.14
N PHE A 111 10.85 13.30 -8.91
CA PHE A 111 10.31 14.01 -7.75
C PHE A 111 10.37 15.53 -7.93
N THR A 112 11.52 16.06 -8.33
CA THR A 112 11.69 17.50 -8.55
C THR A 112 10.76 18.02 -9.65
N ALA A 113 10.57 17.24 -10.72
CA ALA A 113 9.68 17.57 -11.83
C ALA A 113 8.19 17.59 -11.43
N LEU A 114 7.80 16.81 -10.42
CA LEU A 114 6.43 16.82 -9.87
C LEU A 114 6.24 17.87 -8.77
N ASP A 115 7.24 18.09 -7.91
CA ASP A 115 7.19 19.03 -6.78
C ASP A 115 6.92 20.48 -7.25
N GLN A 116 7.34 20.86 -8.46
CA GLN A 116 7.03 22.19 -9.04
C GLN A 116 5.52 22.44 -9.26
N TRP A 117 4.69 21.39 -9.29
CA TRP A 117 3.24 21.49 -9.47
C TRP A 117 2.47 21.52 -8.14
N GLY A 118 3.16 21.39 -7.00
CA GLY A 118 2.57 21.38 -5.66
C GLY A 118 2.49 19.99 -5.05
N ASP A 119 1.58 19.78 -4.10
CA ASP A 119 1.41 18.48 -3.44
C ASP A 119 0.76 17.48 -4.40
N TRP A 120 1.58 16.57 -4.88
CA TRP A 120 1.20 15.56 -5.86
C TRP A 120 1.15 14.16 -5.26
N ARG A 121 1.67 13.91 -4.05
CA ARG A 121 1.88 12.56 -3.53
C ARG A 121 0.56 11.90 -3.11
N SER A 122 0.35 10.66 -3.56
CA SER A 122 -0.77 9.85 -3.05
C SER A 122 -0.50 9.36 -1.63
N ARG A 123 -1.58 9.20 -0.86
CA ARG A 123 -1.58 8.49 0.41
C ARG A 123 -1.50 6.96 0.26
N CYS A 124 -1.70 6.46 -0.96
CA CYS A 124 -1.55 5.05 -1.31
C CYS A 124 -0.34 4.92 -2.22
N TRP A 125 0.78 4.40 -1.71
CA TRP A 125 1.98 4.24 -2.52
C TRP A 125 2.85 3.05 -2.11
N ALA A 126 3.53 2.53 -3.10
CA ALA A 126 4.49 1.43 -3.00
C ALA A 126 5.88 1.92 -3.38
N HIS A 127 6.89 1.21 -2.90
CA HIS A 127 8.27 1.53 -3.20
C HIS A 127 9.11 0.27 -3.39
N THR A 128 10.32 0.48 -3.89
CA THR A 128 11.36 -0.54 -4.04
C THR A 128 12.61 -0.12 -3.26
N GLU A 129 13.52 -1.06 -3.04
CA GLU A 129 14.80 -0.79 -2.36
C GLU A 129 15.76 0.07 -3.21
N ASP A 130 15.55 0.09 -4.53
CA ASP A 130 16.32 0.94 -5.46
C ASP A 130 15.80 2.39 -5.54
N GLY A 131 14.79 2.73 -4.73
CA GLY A 131 14.30 4.09 -4.55
C GLY A 131 13.19 4.51 -5.53
N ARG A 132 12.61 3.58 -6.30
CA ARG A 132 11.44 3.89 -7.13
C ARG A 132 10.17 3.90 -6.29
N GLU A 133 9.26 4.80 -6.65
CA GLU A 133 7.97 4.97 -6.00
C GLU A 133 6.82 4.82 -7.00
N GLN A 134 5.73 4.19 -6.60
CA GLN A 134 4.48 4.10 -7.34
C GLN A 134 3.36 4.70 -6.50
N HIS A 135 2.74 5.78 -7.00
CA HIS A 135 1.62 6.44 -6.34
C HIS A 135 0.32 6.14 -7.07
N TYR A 136 -0.67 5.66 -6.33
CA TYR A 136 -1.93 5.16 -6.85
C TYR A 136 -3.05 6.17 -6.64
N TYR A 137 -3.84 6.43 -7.67
CA TYR A 137 -5.00 7.33 -7.63
C TYR A 137 -6.24 6.65 -8.24
N TYR A 138 -7.42 7.01 -7.75
CA TYR A 138 -8.68 6.66 -8.41
C TYR A 138 -9.10 7.75 -9.40
N LEU A 139 -9.34 7.36 -10.65
CA LEU A 139 -9.99 8.21 -11.62
C LEU A 139 -11.49 8.32 -11.30
N PRO A 140 -12.08 9.54 -11.33
CA PRO A 140 -13.51 9.72 -11.12
C PRO A 140 -14.37 8.92 -12.11
N PRO A 141 -15.61 8.55 -11.74
CA PRO A 141 -16.47 7.77 -12.64
C PRO A 141 -16.73 8.56 -13.92
N GLY A 142 -16.66 7.90 -15.08
CA GLY A 142 -16.83 8.54 -16.38
C GLY A 142 -15.60 9.28 -16.91
N PHE A 143 -14.51 9.35 -16.15
CA PHE A 143 -13.25 9.93 -16.63
C PHE A 143 -12.41 8.88 -17.37
N SER A 144 -12.02 9.17 -18.61
CA SER A 144 -10.98 8.41 -19.32
C SER A 144 -9.60 8.92 -18.93
N GLY A 145 -8.81 8.10 -18.24
CA GLY A 145 -7.41 8.43 -17.93
C GLY A 145 -6.58 8.65 -19.20
N PRO A 146 -5.39 9.27 -19.09
CA PRO A 146 -4.44 9.28 -20.19
C PRO A 146 -4.10 7.83 -20.59
N ARG A 147 -3.62 7.59 -21.81
CA ARG A 147 -2.98 6.30 -22.12
C ARG A 147 -1.72 6.12 -21.27
N THR A 148 -1.18 4.92 -21.16
CA THR A 148 0.14 4.73 -20.54
C THR A 148 1.23 5.42 -21.35
N PHE A 149 2.10 6.19 -20.69
CA PHE A 149 3.21 6.89 -21.33
C PHE A 149 4.40 7.05 -20.39
N PHE A 150 5.59 7.22 -20.99
CA PHE A 150 6.84 7.47 -20.29
C PHE A 150 7.37 8.86 -20.65
N LEU A 151 7.84 9.60 -19.65
CA LEU A 151 8.53 10.88 -19.81
C LEU A 151 10.03 10.67 -19.58
N PRO A 152 10.85 10.61 -20.66
CA PRO A 152 12.28 10.30 -20.54
C PRO A 152 13.07 11.33 -19.75
N GLU A 153 12.73 12.61 -19.83
CA GLU A 153 13.50 13.71 -19.23
C GLU A 153 13.44 13.68 -17.70
N SER A 154 12.30 13.27 -17.15
CA SER A 154 12.04 13.16 -15.72
C SER A 154 12.05 11.71 -15.22
N GLU A 155 12.16 10.73 -16.12
CA GLU A 155 12.01 9.29 -15.85
C GLU A 155 10.75 8.96 -15.04
N ILE A 156 9.62 9.52 -15.47
CA ILE A 156 8.30 9.26 -14.88
C ILE A 156 7.51 8.36 -15.84
N MET A 157 6.99 7.25 -15.32
CA MET A 157 6.03 6.39 -16.03
C MET A 157 4.63 6.66 -15.48
N VAL A 158 3.68 6.92 -16.38
CA VAL A 158 2.27 7.09 -16.01
C VAL A 158 1.49 5.94 -16.61
N TYR A 159 0.88 5.12 -15.76
CA TYR A 159 -0.02 4.04 -16.15
C TYR A 159 -1.46 4.53 -16.06
N GLY A 160 -2.11 4.66 -17.21
CA GLY A 160 -3.51 5.08 -17.31
C GLY A 160 -4.35 4.07 -18.08
N GLU A 161 -5.23 4.49 -18.98
CA GLU A 161 -6.14 3.57 -19.67
C GLU A 161 -5.38 2.51 -20.49
N GLY A 162 -5.66 1.23 -20.19
CA GLY A 162 -5.02 0.07 -20.83
C GLY A 162 -3.63 -0.26 -20.31
N GLY A 163 -3.14 0.45 -19.28
CA GLY A 163 -1.87 0.15 -18.64
C GLY A 163 -1.89 -1.11 -17.79
N LEU A 164 -0.69 -1.62 -17.55
CA LEU A 164 -0.41 -2.73 -16.65
C LEU A 164 0.76 -2.32 -15.76
N VAL A 165 0.54 -2.29 -14.45
CA VAL A 165 1.56 -1.92 -13.45
C VAL A 165 1.78 -3.09 -12.50
N LEU A 166 3.03 -3.35 -12.11
CA LEU A 166 3.33 -4.40 -11.13
C LEU A 166 2.94 -3.93 -9.74
N ALA A 167 2.22 -4.76 -8.99
CA ALA A 167 1.78 -4.45 -7.64
C ALA A 167 2.56 -5.27 -6.60
N PRO A 168 2.82 -4.74 -5.39
CA PRO A 168 3.39 -5.53 -4.30
C PRO A 168 2.63 -6.87 -4.08
N PRO A 169 3.32 -7.97 -3.75
CA PRO A 169 4.75 -8.13 -3.52
C PRO A 169 5.55 -8.49 -4.79
N SER A 170 5.21 -7.98 -5.96
CA SER A 170 5.90 -8.30 -7.22
C SER A 170 7.35 -7.81 -7.28
N THR A 171 8.19 -8.47 -8.07
CA THR A 171 9.57 -8.05 -8.35
C THR A 171 9.66 -7.22 -9.63
N ALA A 172 10.48 -6.17 -9.62
CA ALA A 172 10.72 -5.37 -10.81
C ALA A 172 11.63 -6.09 -11.81
N LEU A 173 11.19 -6.14 -13.07
CA LEU A 173 11.85 -6.89 -14.14
C LEU A 173 13.38 -6.66 -14.25
N LYS A 174 13.84 -5.40 -14.19
CA LYS A 174 15.24 -5.05 -14.46
C LYS A 174 16.15 -5.18 -13.25
N SER A 175 15.72 -4.68 -12.10
CA SER A 175 16.57 -4.64 -10.89
C SER A 175 16.32 -5.81 -9.94
N GLN A 176 15.28 -6.62 -10.19
CA GLN A 176 14.81 -7.66 -9.28
C GLN A 176 14.40 -7.13 -7.90
N ALA A 177 14.32 -5.80 -7.73
CA ALA A 177 13.87 -5.20 -6.49
C ALA A 177 12.40 -5.52 -6.24
N VAL A 178 12.07 -5.91 -5.01
CA VAL A 178 10.70 -6.25 -4.59
C VAL A 178 9.91 -4.95 -4.36
N TRP A 179 8.73 -4.84 -4.97
CA TRP A 179 7.76 -3.81 -4.65
C TRP A 179 7.13 -4.10 -3.29
N ARG A 180 7.18 -3.13 -2.38
CA ARG A 180 6.56 -3.20 -1.05
C ARG A 180 5.64 -2.03 -0.86
N TRP A 181 4.49 -2.25 -0.23
CA TRP A 181 3.63 -1.15 0.19
C TRP A 181 4.33 -0.33 1.27
N PHE A 182 4.46 0.97 1.05
CA PHE A 182 4.74 1.90 2.15
C PHE A 182 3.45 2.23 2.87
N THR A 183 2.39 2.51 2.11
CA THR A 183 1.04 2.74 2.59
C THR A 183 0.07 1.94 1.72
N PRO A 184 -0.44 0.81 2.21
CA PRO A 184 -1.24 -0.09 1.40
C PRO A 184 -2.68 0.42 1.18
N PRO A 185 -3.34 0.00 0.09
CA PRO A 185 -4.66 0.50 -0.28
C PRO A 185 -5.79 0.10 0.68
N TRP A 186 -5.62 -0.97 1.47
CA TRP A 186 -6.61 -1.39 2.48
C TRP A 186 -6.53 -0.57 3.78
N GLU A 187 -5.45 0.18 4.00
CA GLU A 187 -5.34 1.14 5.12
C GLU A 187 -5.56 2.58 4.65
N ASN A 188 -4.96 2.92 3.51
CA ASN A 188 -5.03 4.23 2.90
C ASN A 188 -5.45 4.06 1.43
N PRO A 189 -6.76 4.04 1.13
CA PRO A 189 -7.22 3.83 -0.23
C PRO A 189 -6.71 4.94 -1.17
N PRO A 190 -6.51 4.65 -2.47
CA PRO A 190 -6.16 5.67 -3.45
C PRO A 190 -7.15 6.84 -3.40
N THR A 191 -6.64 8.05 -3.59
CA THR A 191 -7.46 9.26 -3.66
C THR A 191 -7.62 9.70 -5.11
N VAL A 192 -8.58 10.59 -5.37
CA VAL A 192 -8.63 11.25 -6.69
C VAL A 192 -7.36 12.08 -6.89
N PRO A 193 -6.79 12.16 -8.12
CA PRO A 193 -5.59 12.94 -8.34
C PRO A 193 -5.82 14.40 -7.95
N GLY A 194 -4.87 14.97 -7.19
CA GLY A 194 -4.93 16.37 -6.80
C GLY A 194 -4.67 17.31 -7.97
N ARG A 195 -4.82 18.63 -7.72
CA ARG A 195 -4.58 19.69 -8.72
C ARG A 195 -3.19 19.58 -9.37
N ALA A 196 -2.17 19.26 -8.58
CA ALA A 196 -0.79 19.12 -9.06
C ALA A 196 -0.66 18.06 -10.15
N ILE A 197 -1.21 16.86 -9.92
CA ILE A 197 -1.20 15.78 -10.91
C ILE A 197 -1.97 16.18 -12.17
N TRP A 198 -3.13 16.82 -12.05
CA TRP A 198 -3.88 17.25 -13.23
C TRP A 198 -3.14 18.28 -14.07
N GLN A 199 -2.49 19.26 -13.42
CA GLN A 199 -1.68 20.25 -14.12
C GLN A 199 -0.49 19.60 -14.82
N PHE A 200 0.21 18.68 -14.14
CA PHE A 200 1.28 17.88 -14.73
C PHE A 200 0.80 17.09 -15.96
N LEU A 201 -0.30 16.34 -15.85
CA LEU A 201 -0.84 15.54 -16.96
C LEU A 201 -1.29 16.41 -18.14
N LYS A 202 -1.86 17.59 -17.85
CA LYS A 202 -2.24 18.57 -18.88
C LYS A 202 -1.01 19.16 -19.57
N ALA A 203 0.03 19.51 -18.82
CA ALA A 203 1.26 20.08 -19.35
C ALA A 203 2.02 19.07 -20.24
N ALA A 204 1.96 17.79 -19.88
CA ALA A 204 2.51 16.70 -20.68
C ALA A 204 1.72 16.46 -21.99
N GLN A 205 0.57 17.13 -22.19
CA GLN A 205 -0.31 17.00 -23.36
C GLN A 205 -0.82 15.57 -23.60
N VAL A 206 -0.91 14.75 -22.54
CA VAL A 206 -1.27 13.32 -22.67
C VAL A 206 -2.71 13.03 -22.23
N LEU A 207 -3.38 14.01 -21.64
CA LEU A 207 -4.83 13.91 -21.52
C LEU A 207 -5.41 14.04 -22.93
N PRO A 208 -6.23 13.08 -23.40
CA PRO A 208 -7.07 13.35 -24.55
C PRO A 208 -7.81 14.66 -24.25
N GLU A 209 -7.95 15.55 -25.23
CA GLU A 209 -8.85 16.70 -25.09
C GLU A 209 -10.14 16.13 -24.50
N GLN A 210 -10.41 16.45 -23.24
CA GLN A 210 -11.65 15.99 -22.63
C GLN A 210 -12.74 16.41 -23.60
N PRO A 211 -13.66 15.51 -24.01
CA PRO A 211 -14.80 15.94 -24.78
C PRO A 211 -15.35 17.15 -24.03
N ASP A 212 -15.34 18.30 -24.69
CA ASP A 212 -15.73 19.56 -24.08
C ASP A 212 -17.03 19.26 -23.33
N PRO A 213 -17.14 19.52 -22.02
CA PRO A 213 -18.39 19.26 -21.30
C PRO A 213 -19.60 19.90 -22.00
N ARG A 214 -19.34 20.93 -22.83
CA ARG A 214 -20.29 21.56 -23.77
C ARG A 214 -20.79 20.66 -24.91
N ALA A 215 -20.08 19.59 -25.26
CA ALA A 215 -20.41 18.65 -26.32
C ALA A 215 -21.24 17.45 -25.84
N LEU A 216 -21.30 17.19 -24.52
CA LEU A 216 -21.98 16.02 -23.94
C LEU A 216 -23.42 16.30 -23.48
N ALA A 217 -23.81 17.57 -23.38
CA ALA A 217 -25.19 18.00 -23.21
C ALA A 217 -25.35 19.35 -23.91
N GLU A 218 -26.44 19.55 -24.65
CA GLU A 218 -26.87 20.87 -25.11
C GLU A 218 -27.25 21.71 -23.88
N LEU A 219 -26.23 22.16 -23.14
CA LEU A 219 -26.44 22.99 -21.97
C LEU A 219 -26.87 24.36 -22.45
N PRO A 220 -27.95 24.91 -21.86
CA PRO A 220 -28.39 26.22 -22.26
C PRO A 220 -27.28 27.24 -21.96
N THR A 221 -27.06 28.16 -22.89
CA THR A 221 -26.05 29.20 -22.69
C THR A 221 -26.53 30.20 -21.63
N TRP A 222 -25.62 31.03 -21.10
CA TRP A 222 -26.03 32.05 -20.14
C TRP A 222 -27.07 33.02 -20.74
N GLU A 223 -26.95 33.31 -22.03
CA GLU A 223 -27.92 34.13 -22.79
C GLU A 223 -29.31 33.49 -22.86
N GLU A 224 -29.40 32.16 -22.82
CA GLU A 224 -30.66 31.42 -22.81
C GLU A 224 -31.25 31.28 -21.39
N ILE A 225 -30.37 31.16 -20.39
CA ILE A 225 -30.74 31.01 -18.98
C ILE A 225 -31.19 32.35 -18.39
N TYR A 226 -30.42 33.42 -18.60
CA TYR A 226 -30.63 34.70 -17.92
C TYR A 226 -32.04 35.29 -18.10
N PRO A 227 -32.64 35.32 -19.31
CA PRO A 227 -34.00 35.83 -19.49
C PRO A 227 -35.06 35.05 -18.71
N ARG A 228 -34.81 33.76 -18.42
CA ARG A 228 -35.71 32.93 -17.59
C ARG A 228 -35.55 33.21 -16.10
N LEU A 229 -34.39 33.73 -15.69
CA LEU A 229 -34.06 34.02 -14.30
C LEU A 229 -34.26 35.50 -13.92
N GLU A 230 -34.23 36.40 -14.89
CA GLU A 230 -34.39 37.85 -14.70
C GLU A 230 -35.59 38.22 -13.81
N PRO A 231 -36.77 37.57 -13.92
CA PRO A 231 -37.90 37.89 -13.04
C PRO A 231 -37.67 37.52 -11.56
N PHE A 232 -36.67 36.70 -11.24
CA PHE A 232 -36.42 36.09 -9.93
C PHE A 232 -35.11 36.61 -9.32
N ASN A 233 -35.16 37.82 -8.77
CA ASN A 233 -33.99 38.50 -8.18
C ASN A 233 -33.29 37.68 -7.09
N GLU A 234 -34.02 36.85 -6.38
CA GLU A 234 -33.52 35.98 -5.32
C GLU A 234 -32.55 34.92 -5.85
N ILE A 235 -32.81 34.37 -7.04
CA ILE A 235 -31.91 33.42 -7.70
C ILE A 235 -30.61 34.14 -8.10
N ILE A 236 -30.72 35.35 -8.66
CA ILE A 236 -29.55 36.17 -9.00
C ILE A 236 -28.73 36.52 -7.75
N ARG A 237 -29.38 36.84 -6.63
CA ARG A 237 -28.70 37.06 -5.34
C ARG A 237 -28.01 35.80 -4.84
N ALA A 238 -28.65 34.63 -4.95
CA ALA A 238 -28.05 33.35 -4.56
C ALA A 238 -26.79 33.04 -5.38
N LEU A 239 -26.80 33.35 -6.69
CA LEU A 239 -25.63 33.15 -7.57
C LEU A 239 -24.41 33.98 -7.15
N VAL A 240 -24.59 35.17 -6.58
CA VAL A 240 -23.47 36.03 -6.17
C VAL A 240 -23.13 35.92 -4.68
N ALA A 241 -24.01 35.30 -3.89
CA ALA A 241 -23.85 35.18 -2.44
C ALA A 241 -22.56 34.41 -2.07
N PRO A 242 -21.85 34.82 -1.01
CA PRO A 242 -20.77 34.02 -0.44
C PRO A 242 -21.33 32.76 0.24
N ALA A 243 -20.59 31.67 0.12
CA ALA A 243 -20.86 30.41 0.82
C ALA A 243 -19.58 29.93 1.52
N HIS A 244 -19.75 29.15 2.59
CA HIS A 244 -18.62 28.58 3.33
C HIS A 244 -18.00 27.37 2.63
N SER A 245 -18.70 26.79 1.66
CA SER A 245 -18.25 25.67 0.82
C SER A 245 -18.93 25.73 -0.56
N PHE A 246 -18.38 25.03 -1.54
CA PHE A 246 -18.98 24.95 -2.88
C PHE A 246 -20.27 24.12 -2.89
N GLU A 247 -20.35 23.10 -2.05
CA GLU A 247 -21.51 22.25 -1.89
C GLU A 247 -22.70 23.09 -1.38
N GLN A 248 -22.50 23.87 -0.32
CA GLN A 248 -23.51 24.82 0.16
C GLN A 248 -23.87 25.89 -0.87
N TYR A 249 -22.92 26.33 -1.68
CA TYR A 249 -23.16 27.31 -2.74
C TYR A 249 -24.14 26.76 -3.79
N TYR A 250 -23.89 25.56 -4.32
CA TYR A 250 -24.77 24.94 -5.33
C TYR A 250 -26.11 24.51 -4.75
N GLU A 251 -26.14 23.96 -3.53
CA GLU A 251 -27.38 23.60 -2.84
C GLU A 251 -28.25 24.84 -2.62
N ARG A 252 -27.67 25.98 -2.20
CA ARG A 252 -28.42 27.22 -2.00
C ARG A 252 -29.04 27.75 -3.29
N ILE A 253 -28.33 27.66 -4.42
CA ILE A 253 -28.86 28.05 -5.73
C ILE A 253 -30.07 27.19 -6.09
N LEU A 254 -29.97 25.87 -5.90
CA LEU A 254 -31.07 24.94 -6.19
C LEU A 254 -32.29 25.14 -5.28
N GLU A 255 -32.08 25.36 -3.98
CA GLU A 255 -33.14 25.65 -3.03
C GLU A 255 -33.96 26.87 -3.46
N VAL A 256 -33.27 27.97 -3.76
CA VAL A 256 -33.95 29.21 -4.17
C VAL A 256 -34.64 29.02 -5.52
N ALA A 257 -34.02 28.32 -6.48
CA ALA A 257 -34.67 28.03 -7.76
C ALA A 257 -35.95 27.18 -7.61
N LEU A 258 -35.94 26.21 -6.70
CA LEU A 258 -37.09 25.38 -6.37
C LEU A 258 -38.23 26.17 -5.71
N GLU A 259 -37.93 27.18 -4.88
CA GLU A 259 -38.95 28.08 -4.29
C GLU A 259 -39.76 28.82 -5.37
N PHE A 260 -39.16 29.06 -6.53
CA PHE A 260 -39.83 29.66 -7.71
C PHE A 260 -40.32 28.62 -8.73
N LEU A 261 -40.45 27.35 -8.33
CA LEU A 261 -40.95 26.23 -9.15
C LEU A 261 -40.12 25.96 -10.41
N ILE A 262 -38.84 26.33 -10.43
CA ILE A 262 -37.94 26.02 -11.55
C ILE A 262 -37.37 24.61 -11.36
N ALA A 263 -38.02 23.61 -11.96
CA ALA A 263 -37.68 22.19 -11.80
C ALA A 263 -37.09 21.52 -13.06
N ASP A 264 -36.87 22.26 -14.14
CA ASP A 264 -36.25 21.77 -15.38
C ASP A 264 -34.78 21.40 -15.11
N SER A 265 -34.46 20.11 -15.19
CA SER A 265 -33.12 19.58 -14.91
C SER A 265 -32.04 20.15 -15.83
N THR A 266 -32.38 20.44 -17.08
CA THR A 266 -31.45 20.98 -18.08
C THR A 266 -31.16 22.45 -17.78
N LEU A 267 -32.19 23.21 -17.42
CA LEU A 267 -32.04 24.60 -16.98
C LEU A 267 -31.27 24.70 -15.65
N MET A 268 -31.54 23.80 -14.70
CA MET A 268 -30.80 23.73 -13.43
C MET A 268 -29.34 23.38 -13.64
N LEU A 269 -29.05 22.38 -14.47
CA LEU A 269 -27.67 22.00 -14.78
C LEU A 269 -26.92 23.15 -15.47
N GLY A 270 -27.56 23.85 -16.42
CA GLY A 270 -27.03 25.06 -17.03
C GLY A 270 -26.77 26.17 -16.02
N LEU A 271 -27.72 26.42 -15.11
CA LEU A 271 -27.59 27.43 -14.06
C LEU A 271 -26.39 27.16 -13.15
N LEU A 272 -26.25 25.93 -12.67
CA LEU A 272 -25.12 25.52 -11.82
C LEU A 272 -23.79 25.59 -12.56
N TRP A 273 -23.77 25.22 -13.83
CA TRP A 273 -22.58 25.30 -14.69
C TRP A 273 -22.09 26.75 -14.89
N HIS A 274 -23.01 27.68 -15.07
CA HIS A 274 -22.70 29.09 -15.29
C HIS A 274 -22.56 29.91 -14.00
N ALA A 275 -22.74 29.29 -12.83
CA ALA A 275 -22.65 29.97 -11.54
C ALA A 275 -21.26 30.64 -11.38
N PRO A 276 -21.20 31.97 -11.15
CA PRO A 276 -19.95 32.73 -11.26
C PRO A 276 -18.91 32.39 -10.19
N ARG A 277 -19.35 31.85 -9.06
CA ARG A 277 -18.46 31.39 -7.98
C ARG A 277 -18.32 29.87 -7.97
N GLY A 278 -18.82 29.20 -8.99
CA GLY A 278 -18.65 27.77 -9.18
C GLY A 278 -17.21 27.44 -9.57
N ASP A 279 -16.70 26.35 -9.02
CA ASP A 279 -15.37 25.79 -9.30
C ASP A 279 -15.35 24.84 -10.49
N LEU A 280 -16.50 24.55 -11.11
CA LEU A 280 -16.56 23.51 -12.15
C LEU A 280 -15.76 23.83 -13.42
N ARG A 281 -15.59 25.11 -13.73
CA ARG A 281 -14.75 25.53 -14.86
C ARG A 281 -13.29 25.13 -14.62
N GLU A 282 -12.90 24.97 -13.36
CA GLU A 282 -11.56 24.57 -12.92
C GLU A 282 -11.48 23.08 -12.55
N CYS A 283 -12.63 22.46 -12.19
CA CYS A 283 -12.73 21.09 -11.73
C CYS A 283 -13.76 20.27 -12.54
N PRO A 284 -13.41 19.78 -13.75
CA PRO A 284 -14.29 18.98 -14.60
C PRO A 284 -14.87 17.72 -13.92
N GLN A 285 -14.18 17.22 -12.90
CA GLN A 285 -14.55 16.02 -12.14
C GLN A 285 -15.84 16.21 -11.34
N ARG A 286 -16.22 17.46 -11.05
CA ARG A 286 -17.46 17.82 -10.35
C ARG A 286 -18.65 17.89 -11.31
N TRP A 287 -18.47 17.62 -12.60
CA TRP A 287 -19.55 17.55 -13.57
C TRP A 287 -20.62 16.52 -13.19
N LEU A 288 -20.20 15.29 -12.84
CA LEU A 288 -21.12 14.24 -12.42
C LEU A 288 -21.86 14.63 -11.13
N TYR A 289 -21.20 15.35 -10.23
CA TYR A 289 -21.82 15.89 -9.02
C TYR A 289 -22.96 16.86 -9.36
N LEU A 290 -22.75 17.82 -10.29
CA LEU A 290 -23.84 18.71 -10.71
C LEU A 290 -24.97 17.98 -11.44
N GLN A 291 -24.65 17.00 -12.28
CA GLN A 291 -25.67 16.18 -12.94
C GLN A 291 -26.56 15.49 -11.90
N ASN A 292 -25.94 14.91 -10.86
CA ASN A 292 -26.68 14.30 -9.75
C ASN A 292 -27.48 15.34 -8.94
N LEU A 293 -26.90 16.51 -8.70
CA LEU A 293 -27.56 17.60 -7.98
C LEU A 293 -28.81 18.06 -8.74
N ALA A 294 -28.68 18.34 -10.04
CA ALA A 294 -29.76 18.76 -10.92
C ALA A 294 -30.82 17.64 -11.10
N ALA A 295 -30.41 16.38 -11.25
CA ALA A 295 -31.34 15.25 -11.33
C ALA A 295 -32.13 15.06 -10.02
N SER A 296 -31.51 15.32 -8.86
CA SER A 296 -32.19 15.21 -7.57
C SER A 296 -33.34 16.20 -7.40
N VAL A 297 -33.27 17.36 -8.07
CA VAL A 297 -34.33 18.38 -8.08
C VAL A 297 -35.59 17.84 -8.74
N SER A 298 -35.45 17.16 -9.89
CA SER A 298 -36.58 16.53 -10.58
C SER A 298 -37.23 15.41 -9.77
N THR A 299 -36.49 14.76 -8.86
CA THR A 299 -37.06 13.75 -7.95
C THR A 299 -37.73 14.34 -6.71
N ARG A 300 -37.37 15.56 -6.30
CA ARG A 300 -37.94 16.25 -5.12
C ARG A 300 -39.18 17.06 -5.47
N GLY A 301 -39.28 17.58 -6.69
CA GLY A 301 -40.46 18.28 -7.17
C GLY A 301 -41.62 17.31 -7.46
N PHE A 302 -42.78 17.57 -6.85
CA PHE A 302 -44.06 16.84 -6.99
C PHE A 302 -44.30 15.64 -6.06
N GLY A 303 -44.25 15.92 -4.75
CA GLY A 303 -45.00 15.21 -3.72
C GLY A 303 -46.29 15.93 -3.29
N LEU A 304 -46.97 16.65 -4.18
CA LEU A 304 -48.32 17.17 -3.93
C LEU A 304 -49.34 16.25 -4.63
N PRO A 305 -50.39 15.77 -3.94
CA PRO A 305 -51.35 14.83 -4.50
C PRO A 305 -52.09 15.48 -5.68
N ALA A 306 -52.07 14.80 -6.83
CA ALA A 306 -52.86 15.18 -8.00
C ALA A 306 -54.35 14.87 -7.77
N SER A 307 -55.01 15.70 -6.98
CA SER A 307 -56.47 15.89 -6.99
C SER A 307 -56.75 17.24 -6.37
N GLU A 308 -57.63 18.00 -7.03
CA GLU A 308 -58.10 19.35 -6.66
C GLU A 308 -57.22 20.51 -7.11
N LEU A 309 -57.30 20.83 -8.40
CA LEU A 309 -57.26 22.22 -8.87
C LEU A 309 -58.06 22.34 -10.16
N SER A 310 -59.36 22.54 -9.97
CA SER A 310 -60.27 23.14 -10.94
C SER A 310 -61.04 24.22 -10.21
N ASP A 311 -60.57 25.46 -10.35
CA ASP A 311 -61.33 26.72 -10.54
C ASP A 311 -60.68 27.95 -9.87
N PRO A 312 -60.74 29.14 -10.51
CA PRO A 312 -60.09 30.35 -10.02
C PRO A 312 -61.07 31.25 -9.27
N VAL A 313 -60.83 31.54 -7.99
CA VAL A 313 -61.46 32.70 -7.33
C VAL A 313 -60.49 33.43 -6.41
N ARG A 314 -60.46 34.74 -6.61
CA ARG A 314 -59.86 35.81 -5.79
C ARG A 314 -60.01 35.62 -4.28
N GLY A 315 -58.93 35.94 -3.56
CA GLY A 315 -59.02 36.92 -2.47
C GLY A 315 -58.64 36.43 -1.07
N ALA A 316 -57.78 37.23 -0.45
CA ALA A 316 -57.55 37.41 0.99
C ALA A 316 -56.69 36.38 1.75
N HIS A 317 -55.63 36.91 2.38
CA HIS A 317 -54.91 36.32 3.51
C HIS A 317 -55.86 36.07 4.70
N PRO A 318 -55.58 35.06 5.55
CA PRO A 318 -54.86 35.36 6.79
C PRO A 318 -53.89 34.25 7.32
N VAL A 319 -52.71 34.69 7.77
CA VAL A 319 -52.17 34.58 9.14
C VAL A 319 -52.53 33.37 10.05
N LEU A 320 -51.45 32.70 10.52
CA LEU A 320 -51.19 31.93 11.77
C LEU A 320 -51.90 30.57 12.02
N THR A 321 -51.13 29.48 12.25
CA THR A 321 -50.79 28.96 13.61
C THR A 321 -50.10 27.57 13.59
N ALA A 322 -49.18 27.42 14.55
CA ALA A 322 -48.54 26.27 15.22
C ALA A 322 -48.89 24.78 14.90
N PHE A 323 -47.82 23.97 14.76
CA PHE A 323 -47.44 22.68 15.42
C PHE A 323 -48.54 21.72 15.95
N PRO A 324 -48.34 20.36 15.90
CA PRO A 324 -47.28 19.72 16.69
C PRO A 324 -46.65 18.40 16.17
N GLU A 325 -45.59 18.04 16.91
CA GLU A 325 -44.85 16.78 16.96
C GLU A 325 -45.71 15.51 16.92
N CYS A 326 -45.17 14.45 16.29
CA CYS A 326 -45.49 13.08 16.67
C CYS A 326 -44.24 12.18 16.64
N ARG A 327 -43.76 11.89 17.84
CA ARG A 327 -42.75 10.91 18.21
C ARG A 327 -43.46 9.62 18.63
N LYS A 328 -43.29 8.51 17.91
CA LYS A 328 -43.48 7.11 18.38
C LYS A 328 -42.56 6.21 17.54
N MET A 329 -41.38 5.85 18.03
CA MET A 329 -41.07 4.63 18.80
C MET A 329 -41.53 3.32 18.15
N LEU A 330 -40.52 2.50 17.85
CA LEU A 330 -40.49 1.11 17.38
C LEU A 330 -41.42 0.15 18.16
N PRO A 331 -41.60 -1.07 17.65
CA PRO A 331 -40.88 -2.15 18.34
C PRO A 331 -40.21 -3.16 17.40
N ALA A 332 -39.05 -3.63 17.88
CA ALA A 332 -38.30 -4.77 17.37
C ALA A 332 -39.05 -6.10 17.60
N ARG A 333 -38.78 -7.07 16.73
CA ARG A 333 -39.15 -8.49 16.91
C ARG A 333 -37.98 -9.39 16.47
N PRO A 334 -37.90 -10.63 16.97
CA PRO A 334 -36.70 -11.16 17.60
C PRO A 334 -36.03 -12.23 16.75
N MET A 335 -34.74 -12.46 17.03
CA MET A 335 -33.97 -13.57 16.46
C MET A 335 -34.42 -14.90 17.04
N ALA A 336 -34.64 -15.88 16.16
CA ALA A 336 -34.81 -17.28 16.51
C ALA A 336 -33.51 -18.05 16.20
N LYS A 337 -32.97 -18.71 17.23
CA LYS A 337 -31.94 -19.75 17.14
C LYS A 337 -32.53 -21.04 16.54
N PRO A 338 -31.75 -21.80 15.74
CA PRO A 338 -31.86 -23.24 15.69
C PRO A 338 -30.71 -23.91 16.46
N ALA A 339 -31.06 -24.99 17.15
CA ALA A 339 -30.18 -25.91 17.87
C ALA A 339 -29.54 -26.94 16.92
N PRO A 340 -28.49 -27.69 17.34
CA PRO A 340 -27.66 -28.50 16.47
C PRO A 340 -28.11 -29.98 16.42
N PRO A 341 -27.81 -30.72 15.34
CA PRO A 341 -27.52 -32.15 15.40
C PRO A 341 -25.98 -32.33 15.43
N GLY A 342 -25.35 -33.26 16.13
CA GLY A 342 -25.79 -34.55 16.65
C GLY A 342 -24.84 -35.67 16.17
N GLY A 343 -23.59 -35.68 16.64
CA GLY A 343 -22.65 -36.83 16.64
C GLY A 343 -22.15 -37.39 15.28
N PRO A 344 -21.14 -38.28 15.26
CA PRO A 344 -20.59 -39.05 16.38
C PRO A 344 -19.11 -38.80 16.70
N VAL A 345 -18.83 -39.22 17.94
CA VAL A 345 -17.56 -39.41 18.63
C VAL A 345 -16.65 -40.39 17.87
N PHE A 346 -15.38 -40.02 17.70
CA PHE A 346 -14.27 -40.96 17.51
C PHE A 346 -13.10 -40.48 18.37
N GLU A 347 -13.04 -41.01 19.60
CA GLU A 347 -11.89 -40.90 20.48
C GLU A 347 -11.29 -42.29 20.65
N GLN A 348 -9.96 -42.35 20.69
CA GLN A 348 -9.10 -43.47 21.06
C GLN A 348 -9.01 -44.62 20.05
N THR A 349 -7.86 -44.73 19.38
CA THR A 349 -6.87 -45.82 19.58
C THR A 349 -5.77 -45.70 18.51
N VAL A 350 -4.73 -44.90 18.73
CA VAL A 350 -3.42 -45.12 18.06
C VAL A 350 -2.32 -44.74 19.04
N GLY A 351 -2.03 -45.68 19.93
CA GLY A 351 -1.00 -45.54 20.95
C GLY A 351 -0.61 -46.91 21.46
N GLN A 352 -0.17 -47.81 20.57
CA GLN A 352 0.56 -49.05 20.85
C GLN A 352 0.67 -49.87 19.56
N ALA A 353 1.74 -49.68 18.77
CA ALA A 353 2.30 -50.70 17.86
C ALA A 353 3.50 -50.13 17.06
N LEU A 354 4.60 -49.77 17.73
CA LEU A 354 5.90 -49.64 17.06
C LEU A 354 6.95 -50.33 17.92
N GLY A 355 6.93 -51.66 17.81
CA GLY A 355 7.84 -52.54 18.52
C GLY A 355 8.00 -53.87 17.81
N HIS A 356 7.84 -53.92 16.49
CA HIS A 356 8.19 -55.09 15.69
C HIS A 356 9.05 -54.65 14.51
N SER A 357 10.27 -55.17 14.50
CA SER A 357 11.26 -55.07 13.45
C SER A 357 10.61 -55.38 12.11
N ILE A 358 10.53 -54.39 11.23
CA ILE A 358 10.06 -54.59 9.87
C ILE A 358 11.12 -55.43 9.14
N PRO A 359 10.76 -56.57 8.53
CA PRO A 359 11.70 -57.39 7.81
C PRO A 359 12.25 -56.60 6.62
N GLU A 360 13.55 -56.77 6.37
CA GLU A 360 14.40 -56.05 5.41
C GLU A 360 13.88 -56.10 3.94
N ALA A 361 12.85 -56.92 3.68
CA ALA A 361 12.15 -57.04 2.41
C ALA A 361 11.06 -55.97 2.14
N ALA A 362 10.67 -55.13 3.11
CA ALA A 362 9.61 -54.13 2.93
C ALA A 362 10.10 -52.72 2.49
N ARG A 363 11.41 -52.55 2.23
CA ARG A 363 12.02 -51.28 1.80
C ARG A 363 11.85 -50.96 0.31
N SER A 364 11.20 -51.81 -0.48
CA SER A 364 11.08 -51.64 -1.94
C SER A 364 9.67 -51.27 -2.42
N SER A 365 8.71 -51.03 -1.52
CA SER A 365 7.39 -50.52 -1.94
C SER A 365 7.39 -48.98 -2.00
N PRO A 366 7.03 -48.36 -3.14
CA PRO A 366 6.95 -46.91 -3.29
C PRO A 366 5.95 -46.27 -2.30
N GLU A 367 4.95 -47.02 -1.82
CA GLU A 367 3.98 -46.52 -0.83
C GLU A 367 4.62 -46.31 0.55
N ASN A 368 5.60 -47.14 0.93
CA ASN A 368 6.33 -46.97 2.19
C ASN A 368 7.30 -45.79 2.14
N ALA A 369 7.83 -45.45 0.96
CA ALA A 369 8.68 -44.28 0.78
C ALA A 369 7.90 -42.98 1.02
N VAL A 370 6.65 -42.90 0.54
CA VAL A 370 5.77 -41.73 0.75
C VAL A 370 5.39 -41.54 2.21
N VAL A 371 5.09 -42.62 2.93
CA VAL A 371 4.76 -42.56 4.37
C VAL A 371 5.99 -42.12 5.19
N LEU A 372 7.18 -42.59 4.83
CA LEU A 372 8.42 -42.21 5.50
C LEU A 372 8.81 -40.75 5.20
N GLU A 373 8.59 -40.29 3.97
CA GLU A 373 8.78 -38.89 3.58
C GLU A 373 7.81 -37.98 4.33
N ARG A 374 6.53 -38.32 4.36
CA ARG A 374 5.53 -37.56 5.12
C ARG A 374 5.90 -37.42 6.60
N GLY A 375 6.37 -38.49 7.23
CA GLY A 375 6.85 -38.44 8.63
C GLY A 375 8.07 -37.53 8.83
N ARG A 376 8.94 -37.41 7.81
CA ARG A 376 10.08 -36.48 7.84
C ARG A 376 9.63 -35.03 7.69
N TYR A 377 8.71 -34.75 6.77
CA TYR A 377 8.13 -33.41 6.61
C TYR A 377 7.39 -32.96 7.87
N GLU A 378 6.59 -33.84 8.50
CA GLU A 378 5.88 -33.51 9.75
C GLU A 378 6.86 -33.23 10.91
N ALA A 379 7.97 -33.98 11.02
CA ALA A 379 9.02 -33.72 12.01
C ALA A 379 9.75 -32.38 11.77
N MET A 380 10.05 -32.06 10.51
CA MET A 380 10.68 -30.79 10.14
C MET A 380 9.78 -29.59 10.43
N LEU A 381 8.47 -29.70 10.17
CA LEU A 381 7.49 -28.65 10.48
C LEU A 381 7.38 -28.39 11.99
N LEU A 382 7.43 -29.46 12.81
CA LEU A 382 7.47 -29.33 14.27
C LEU A 382 8.74 -28.61 14.75
N GLU A 383 9.89 -28.94 14.19
CA GLU A 383 11.17 -28.31 14.54
C GLU A 383 11.21 -26.83 14.11
N MET A 384 10.65 -26.50 12.94
CA MET A 384 10.48 -25.11 12.49
C MET A 384 9.56 -24.31 13.42
N ALA A 385 8.47 -24.91 13.90
CA ALA A 385 7.58 -24.27 14.88
C ALA A 385 8.31 -23.99 16.21
N GLU A 386 9.17 -24.91 16.68
CA GLU A 386 10.00 -24.68 17.86
C GLU A 386 11.01 -23.55 17.65
N LEU A 387 11.66 -23.47 16.49
CA LEU A 387 12.59 -22.40 16.15
C LEU A 387 11.89 -21.04 16.07
N SER A 388 10.69 -20.98 15.49
CA SER A 388 9.86 -19.77 15.46
C SER A 388 9.51 -19.30 16.88
N ASN A 389 9.11 -20.21 17.77
CA ASN A 389 8.84 -19.89 19.17
C ASN A 389 10.10 -19.38 19.91
N LYS A 390 11.28 -19.95 19.62
CA LYS A 390 12.56 -19.48 20.17
C LYS A 390 12.92 -18.07 19.66
N ALA A 391 12.66 -17.78 18.39
CA ALA A 391 12.88 -16.45 17.81
C ALA A 391 11.98 -15.40 18.48
N ALA A 392 10.68 -15.68 18.63
CA ALA A 392 9.75 -14.78 19.33
C ALA A 392 10.14 -14.53 20.80
N LEU A 393 10.71 -15.54 21.49
CA LEU A 393 11.24 -15.38 22.84
C LEU A 393 12.46 -14.43 22.88
N LEU A 394 13.35 -14.51 21.89
CA LEU A 394 14.50 -13.62 21.79
C LEU A 394 14.09 -12.18 21.53
N GLU A 395 13.14 -11.94 20.62
CA GLU A 395 12.60 -10.60 20.36
C GLU A 395 12.00 -9.99 21.63
N ARG A 396 11.24 -10.78 22.41
CA ARG A 396 10.69 -10.34 23.68
C ARG A 396 11.77 -9.94 24.69
N ARG A 397 12.85 -10.73 24.78
CA ARG A 397 14.00 -10.40 25.67
C ARG A 397 14.72 -9.14 25.23
N LEU A 398 14.81 -8.91 23.92
CA LEU A 398 15.44 -7.72 23.35
C LEU A 398 14.62 -6.47 23.69
N ALA A 399 13.29 -6.53 23.52
CA ALA A 399 12.37 -5.48 23.93
C ALA A 399 12.43 -5.18 25.44
N GLU A 400 12.52 -6.22 26.29
CA GLU A 400 12.70 -6.06 27.74
C GLU A 400 14.04 -5.36 28.08
N GLN A 401 15.10 -5.64 27.33
CA GLN A 401 16.40 -4.98 27.48
C GLN A 401 16.33 -3.50 27.10
N GLU A 402 15.67 -3.17 25.99
CA GLU A 402 15.49 -1.78 25.55
C GLU A 402 14.73 -0.95 26.58
N VAL A 403 13.63 -1.49 27.13
CA VAL A 403 12.87 -0.83 28.20
C VAL A 403 13.73 -0.63 29.45
N ARG A 404 14.58 -1.61 29.80
CA ARG A 404 15.49 -1.51 30.94
C ARG A 404 16.55 -0.42 30.74
N LEU A 405 17.11 -0.31 29.53
CA LEU A 405 18.07 0.74 29.18
C LEU A 405 17.41 2.13 29.17
N ALA A 406 16.20 2.25 28.63
CA ALA A 406 15.43 3.50 28.66
C ALA A 406 15.11 3.93 30.11
N THR A 407 14.81 2.98 30.99
CA THR A 407 14.55 3.25 32.41
C THR A 407 15.81 3.72 33.15
N LEU A 408 16.98 3.14 32.85
CA LEU A 408 18.25 3.57 33.40
C LEU A 408 18.66 4.96 32.90
N ALA A 409 18.37 5.29 31.64
CA ALA A 409 18.62 6.61 31.07
C ALA A 409 17.71 7.69 31.65
N ALA A 410 16.50 7.32 32.09
CA ALA A 410 15.54 8.24 32.71
C ALA A 410 15.76 8.45 34.22
N ALA A 411 16.72 7.75 34.84
CA ALA A 411 17.03 7.94 36.24
C ALA A 411 17.63 9.35 36.46
N PRO A 412 17.05 10.19 37.34
CA PRO A 412 17.55 11.54 37.56
C PRO A 412 18.99 11.47 38.12
N PRO A 413 19.88 12.39 37.67
CA PRO A 413 21.25 12.41 38.17
C PRO A 413 21.24 12.61 39.68
N ALA A 414 21.93 11.72 40.39
CA ALA A 414 22.20 11.89 41.81
C ALA A 414 22.80 13.28 42.02
N LYS A 415 22.16 14.07 42.89
CA LYS A 415 22.58 15.44 43.18
C LYS A 415 24.04 15.41 43.64
N PRO A 416 24.96 16.12 42.94
CA PRO A 416 26.30 16.31 43.46
C PRO A 416 26.22 17.24 44.67
N ASP A 417 26.82 16.81 45.76
CA ASP A 417 27.00 17.62 46.96
C ASP A 417 27.74 18.91 46.59
N GLN A 418 27.19 20.03 47.07
CA GLN A 418 27.70 21.37 46.87
C GLN A 418 28.96 21.57 47.72
N GLU A 419 30.08 21.88 47.08
CA GLU A 419 31.15 22.66 47.70
C GLU A 419 31.43 23.90 46.83
N GLU A 420 31.20 25.06 47.46
CA GLU A 420 31.54 26.40 47.00
C GLU A 420 33.07 26.52 46.84
N GLU A 421 33.56 27.11 45.74
CA GLU A 421 34.50 28.23 45.88
C GLU A 421 34.72 29.03 44.60
N SER A 422 34.95 30.31 44.85
CA SER A 422 34.99 31.51 44.03
C SER A 422 36.03 31.64 42.89
N ARG A 423 35.69 32.58 41.97
CA ARG A 423 36.54 33.64 41.35
C ARG A 423 37.10 33.38 39.92
N PRO A 424 37.55 34.42 39.17
CA PRO A 424 36.79 35.47 38.44
C PRO A 424 37.00 35.46 36.91
N GLU A 425 36.25 36.32 36.21
CA GLU A 425 36.27 36.62 34.76
C GLU A 425 37.66 36.89 34.12
N PRO A 426 37.75 36.70 32.78
CA PRO A 426 38.06 37.86 31.95
C PRO A 426 37.23 37.98 30.64
N SER A 427 36.82 39.22 30.40
CA SER A 427 36.70 40.03 29.15
C SER A 427 36.51 39.42 27.74
N PRO A 428 35.87 40.16 26.82
CA PRO A 428 35.18 39.63 25.65
C PRO A 428 36.01 39.73 24.37
N GLU A 429 36.14 38.64 23.61
CA GLU A 429 36.56 38.70 22.21
C GLU A 429 35.94 37.59 21.36
N LYS A 430 35.52 37.99 20.15
CA LYS A 430 35.20 37.18 18.96
C LYS A 430 33.83 36.49 18.93
N VAL A 431 32.88 37.23 18.37
CA VAL A 431 31.73 36.72 17.63
C VAL A 431 32.22 35.81 16.50
N LEU A 432 32.21 34.49 16.73
CA LEU A 432 32.31 33.49 15.68
C LEU A 432 30.93 33.34 15.02
N ARG A 433 30.91 33.54 13.70
CA ARG A 433 29.78 33.19 12.83
C ARG A 433 29.49 31.69 12.95
N PRO A 434 28.21 31.26 12.94
CA PRO A 434 27.89 29.85 12.85
C PRO A 434 28.32 29.31 11.48
N GLU A 435 29.21 28.32 11.50
CA GLU A 435 29.53 27.52 10.31
C GLU A 435 28.28 26.78 9.84
N LYS A 436 28.08 26.81 8.51
CA LYS A 436 27.02 26.06 7.85
C LYS A 436 27.20 24.56 8.14
N PRO A 437 26.10 23.79 8.29
CA PRO A 437 26.19 22.34 8.41
C PRO A 437 26.85 21.78 7.15
N GLN A 438 28.06 21.27 7.34
CA GLN A 438 28.86 20.60 6.33
C GLN A 438 28.26 19.20 6.10
N ASP A 439 27.96 18.89 4.84
CA ASP A 439 27.42 17.59 4.39
C ASP A 439 28.29 16.43 4.90
N ARG A 440 27.80 15.73 5.94
CA ARG A 440 28.45 14.57 6.56
C ARG A 440 28.60 13.36 5.62
N ASN A 441 27.97 13.38 4.45
CA ASN A 441 28.04 12.28 3.48
C ASN A 441 29.24 12.32 2.52
N SER A 442 30.03 13.41 2.51
CA SER A 442 31.19 13.53 1.61
C SER A 442 32.47 12.89 2.18
N GLY A 443 32.56 12.68 3.50
CA GLY A 443 33.77 12.17 4.16
C GLY A 443 34.06 10.68 3.93
N GLY A 444 33.02 9.85 3.78
CA GLY A 444 33.19 8.39 3.70
C GLY A 444 33.87 7.91 2.41
N GLN A 445 33.60 8.57 1.27
CA GLN A 445 34.20 8.17 0.00
C GLN A 445 35.70 8.46 -0.10
N GLY A 446 36.18 9.51 0.59
CA GLY A 446 37.61 9.85 0.61
C GLY A 446 38.42 8.76 1.31
N VAL A 447 37.96 8.33 2.49
CA VAL A 447 38.64 7.29 3.29
C VAL A 447 38.66 5.95 2.55
N LEU A 448 37.57 5.58 1.86
CA LEU A 448 37.54 4.34 1.08
C LEU A 448 38.53 4.37 -0.09
N ARG A 449 38.67 5.49 -0.81
CA ARG A 449 39.63 5.60 -1.92
C ARG A 449 41.07 5.51 -1.43
N GLU A 450 41.39 6.18 -0.32
CA GLU A 450 42.72 6.11 0.30
C GLU A 450 43.04 4.68 0.75
N PHE A 451 42.07 4.01 1.38
CA PHE A 451 42.21 2.61 1.81
C PHE A 451 42.45 1.66 0.62
N LEU A 452 41.72 1.82 -0.49
CA LEU A 452 41.91 0.99 -1.69
C LEU A 452 43.26 1.27 -2.39
N ALA A 453 43.78 2.49 -2.30
CA ALA A 453 45.12 2.82 -2.79
C ALA A 453 46.22 2.11 -1.97
N GLU A 454 46.01 1.92 -0.67
CA GLU A 454 46.90 1.14 0.21
C GLU A 454 46.74 -0.39 0.05
N ASN A 455 45.62 -0.87 -0.53
CA ASN A 455 45.27 -2.28 -0.67
C ASN A 455 44.90 -2.63 -2.13
N PRO A 456 45.87 -2.66 -3.06
CA PRO A 456 45.61 -2.83 -4.48
C PRO A 456 45.02 -4.21 -4.83
N ASP A 457 45.20 -5.20 -3.97
CA ASP A 457 44.57 -6.51 -4.06
C ASP A 457 43.04 -6.45 -3.93
N LEU A 458 42.48 -5.37 -3.36
CA LEU A 458 41.05 -5.18 -3.18
C LEU A 458 40.44 -4.12 -4.12
N ALA A 459 41.24 -3.54 -5.02
CA ALA A 459 40.82 -2.41 -5.85
C ALA A 459 39.90 -2.80 -7.03
N ASP A 460 39.74 -4.09 -7.32
CA ASP A 460 38.80 -4.58 -8.32
C ASP A 460 37.34 -4.32 -7.90
N GLN A 461 36.46 -4.02 -8.87
CA GLN A 461 35.08 -3.62 -8.60
C GLN A 461 34.29 -4.68 -7.81
N GLU A 462 34.48 -5.97 -8.09
CA GLU A 462 33.79 -7.05 -7.37
C GLU A 462 34.27 -7.12 -5.92
N ARG A 463 35.58 -6.96 -5.71
CA ARG A 463 36.19 -6.96 -4.37
C ARG A 463 35.80 -5.74 -3.55
N VAL A 464 35.64 -4.58 -4.17
CA VAL A 464 35.11 -3.37 -3.53
C VAL A 464 33.66 -3.57 -3.08
N GLN A 465 32.83 -4.21 -3.91
CA GLN A 465 31.44 -4.53 -3.52
C GLN A 465 31.39 -5.52 -2.36
N MET A 466 32.24 -6.56 -2.38
CA MET A 466 32.36 -7.48 -1.24
C MET A 466 32.84 -6.76 0.02
N LEU A 467 33.83 -5.87 -0.09
CA LEU A 467 34.32 -5.08 1.05
C LEU A 467 33.19 -4.24 1.67
N GLN A 468 32.38 -3.58 0.83
CA GLN A 468 31.21 -2.81 1.29
C GLN A 468 30.15 -3.71 1.93
N PHE A 469 29.93 -4.91 1.37
CA PHE A 469 29.01 -5.91 1.93
C PHE A 469 29.46 -6.39 3.31
N TYR A 470 30.73 -6.77 3.49
CA TYR A 470 31.27 -7.20 4.78
C TYR A 470 31.27 -6.09 5.81
N LEU A 471 31.60 -4.87 5.39
CA LEU A 471 31.55 -3.69 6.26
C LEU A 471 30.13 -3.47 6.79
N LYS A 472 29.12 -3.43 5.90
CA LYS A 472 27.73 -3.14 6.28
C LYS A 472 27.07 -4.26 7.09
N ASN A 473 27.34 -5.52 6.75
CA ASN A 473 26.57 -6.66 7.29
C ASN A 473 27.27 -7.42 8.43
N TYR A 474 28.57 -7.25 8.63
CA TYR A 474 29.31 -7.98 9.66
C TYR A 474 30.09 -7.06 10.60
N VAL A 475 30.74 -6.03 10.07
CA VAL A 475 31.56 -5.13 10.89
C VAL A 475 30.70 -4.09 11.59
N ASP A 476 29.85 -3.36 10.85
CA ASP A 476 29.04 -2.26 11.37
C ASP A 476 27.82 -2.71 12.19
N ILE A 477 27.39 -3.97 12.06
CA ILE A 477 26.29 -4.51 12.89
C ILE A 477 26.78 -4.83 14.30
N ASN A 478 28.07 -5.12 14.49
CA ASN A 478 28.60 -5.43 15.82
C ASN A 478 28.80 -4.13 16.64
N PRO A 479 28.09 -3.94 17.76
CA PRO A 479 28.17 -2.73 18.57
C PRO A 479 29.57 -2.47 19.16
N GLU A 480 30.39 -3.50 19.34
CA GLU A 480 31.78 -3.36 19.80
C GLU A 480 32.66 -2.58 18.81
N ASN A 481 32.28 -2.60 17.53
CA ASN A 481 33.03 -1.93 16.46
C ASN A 481 32.61 -0.47 16.24
N HIS A 482 31.51 0.00 16.84
CA HIS A 482 30.98 1.36 16.59
C HIS A 482 31.93 2.47 17.04
N GLY A 483 32.75 2.20 18.06
CA GLY A 483 33.78 3.13 18.54
C GLY A 483 35.07 3.15 17.69
N LEU A 484 35.22 2.23 16.74
CA LEU A 484 36.44 2.11 15.95
C LEU A 484 36.49 3.14 14.81
N PRO A 485 37.69 3.73 14.55
CA PRO A 485 37.94 4.50 13.34
C PRO A 485 37.49 3.77 12.07
N VAL A 486 36.99 4.51 11.07
CA VAL A 486 36.51 3.92 9.80
C VAL A 486 37.60 3.08 9.12
N LYS A 487 38.88 3.50 9.23
CA LYS A 487 40.03 2.76 8.68
C LYS A 487 40.19 1.36 9.29
N ASP A 488 39.95 1.22 10.60
CA ASP A 488 40.08 -0.05 11.31
C ASP A 488 38.93 -1.00 10.97
N ARG A 489 37.71 -0.46 10.84
CA ARG A 489 36.54 -1.22 10.36
C ARG A 489 36.72 -1.71 8.92
N LEU A 490 37.27 -0.86 8.04
CA LEU A 490 37.64 -1.26 6.67
C LEU A 490 38.73 -2.35 6.67
N ALA A 491 39.72 -2.28 7.56
CA ALA A 491 40.74 -3.31 7.69
C ALA A 491 40.15 -4.66 8.13
N MET A 492 39.17 -4.67 9.04
CA MET A 492 38.46 -5.88 9.45
C MET A 492 37.66 -6.48 8.29
N ALA A 493 36.89 -5.67 7.56
CA ALA A 493 36.14 -6.12 6.39
C ALA A 493 37.09 -6.65 5.29
N ALA A 494 38.22 -5.98 5.06
CA ALA A 494 39.24 -6.39 4.11
C ALA A 494 39.84 -7.75 4.46
N LYS A 495 40.10 -8.03 5.74
CA LYS A 495 40.55 -9.34 6.20
C LYS A 495 39.52 -10.43 5.87
N MET A 496 38.24 -10.18 6.13
CA MET A 496 37.17 -11.14 5.80
C MET A 496 37.08 -11.43 4.30
N VAL A 497 37.24 -10.40 3.46
CA VAL A 497 37.27 -10.57 1.99
C VAL A 497 38.45 -11.43 1.56
N ARG A 498 39.64 -11.21 2.14
CA ARG A 498 40.85 -12.01 1.83
C ARG A 498 40.70 -13.46 2.27
N ASP A 499 40.20 -13.68 3.49
CA ASP A 499 39.96 -15.02 4.03
C ASP A 499 38.95 -15.78 3.15
N PHE A 500 37.92 -15.10 2.63
CA PHE A 500 36.93 -15.68 1.72
C PHE A 500 37.51 -16.00 0.33
N LEU A 501 38.34 -15.12 -0.22
CA LEU A 501 38.92 -15.28 -1.56
C LEU A 501 40.20 -16.14 -1.57
N GLY A 502 40.76 -16.47 -0.40
CA GLY A 502 42.04 -17.19 -0.27
C GLY A 502 43.24 -16.37 -0.73
N LEU A 503 43.24 -15.05 -0.49
CA LEU A 503 44.28 -14.10 -0.90
C LEU A 503 45.42 -13.93 0.12
#